data_AF-A0A7X8H0T6-F1
#
_entry.id   AF-A0A7X8H0T6-F1
#
_cell.length_a   1.000
_cell.length_b   1.000
_cell.length_c   1.000
_cell.angle_alpha   90.00
_cell.angle_beta   90.00
_cell.angle_gamma   90.00
#
_symmetry.space_group_name_H-M   'P 1'
#
loop_
_entity.id
_entity.type
_entity.pdbx_description
1 polymer ?
#
loop_
_entity_poly.entity_id
_entity_poly.type
_entity_poly.pdbx_seq_one_letter_code
_entity_poly.pdbx_strand_id
1 'polypeptide(L)' 'GAKTVEDVREFYLSKVPMHKGVVPSDLGKAVCYLVEQENETGQALPVSGGQEMLN' A
#
# COMPACT_ATOMS: atom_id res chain seq x y z
N GLY A 1 25.43 1.48 -1.48
CA GLY A 1 24.71 2.64 -0.92
C GLY A 1 24.10 3.42 -2.06
N ALA A 2 22.90 3.96 -1.87
CA ALA A 2 22.19 4.75 -2.88
C ALA A 2 22.99 5.99 -3.28
N LYS A 3 23.03 6.30 -4.58
CA LYS A 3 23.72 7.45 -5.18
C LYS A 3 22.74 8.44 -5.82
N THR A 4 21.54 7.99 -6.15
CA THR A 4 20.49 8.79 -6.80
C THR A 4 19.14 8.64 -6.08
N VAL A 5 18.19 9.53 -6.38
CA VAL A 5 16.81 9.43 -5.89
C VAL A 5 16.14 8.16 -6.41
N GLU A 6 16.43 7.77 -7.66
CA GLU A 6 15.96 6.52 -8.25
C GLU A 6 16.44 5.30 -7.46
N ASP A 7 17.72 5.26 -7.04
CA ASP A 7 18.24 4.15 -6.23
C ASP A 7 17.49 4.00 -4.91
N VAL A 8 17.12 5.13 -4.29
CA VAL A 8 16.33 5.14 -3.05
C VAL A 8 14.92 4.64 -3.34
N ARG A 9 14.28 5.14 -4.40
CA ARG A 9 12.93 4.74 -4.81
C ARG A 9 12.86 3.24 -5.11
N GLU A 10 13.76 2.71 -5.92
CA GLU A 10 13.81 1.29 -6.28
C GLU A 10 14.01 0.40 -5.06
N PHE A 11 14.90 0.79 -4.13
CA PHE A 11 15.10 0.05 -2.88
C PHE A 11 13.84 -0.04 -2.02
N TYR A 12 13.03 1.02 -1.94
CA TYR A 12 11.77 0.96 -1.19
C TYR A 12 10.68 0.20 -1.95
N LEU A 13 10.61 0.36 -3.29
CA LEU A 13 9.68 -0.41 -4.11
C LEU A 13 10.00 -1.91 -4.10
N SER A 14 11.26 -2.31 -3.97
CA SER A 14 11.65 -3.72 -3.88
C SER A 14 11.20 -4.38 -2.57
N LYS A 15 10.83 -3.59 -1.55
CA LYS A 15 10.28 -4.10 -0.28
C LYS A 15 8.76 -4.28 -0.33
N VAL A 16 8.11 -3.86 -1.41
CA VAL A 16 6.67 -4.00 -1.63
C VAL A 16 6.47 -5.09 -2.69
N PRO A 17 5.73 -6.18 -2.43
CA PRO A 17 5.47 -7.23 -3.43
C PRO A 17 4.92 -6.71 -4.75
N MET A 18 4.05 -5.69 -4.70
CA MET A 18 3.47 -5.09 -5.90
C MET A 18 4.41 -4.15 -6.66
N HIS A 19 5.63 -3.90 -6.15
CA HIS A 19 6.62 -2.98 -6.72
C HIS A 19 6.03 -1.60 -7.10
N LYS A 20 5.02 -1.17 -6.35
CA LYS A 20 4.25 0.05 -6.59
C LYS A 20 4.03 0.78 -5.28
N GLY A 21 4.30 2.08 -5.27
CA GLY A 21 3.94 2.96 -4.17
C GLY A 21 2.42 3.18 -4.09
N VAL A 22 1.93 3.46 -2.89
CA VAL A 22 0.53 3.81 -2.64
C VAL A 22 0.33 5.29 -2.97
N VAL A 23 -0.68 5.59 -3.79
CA VAL A 23 -1.08 6.96 -4.10
C VAL A 23 -2.41 7.31 -3.44
N PRO A 24 -2.75 8.60 -3.24
CA PRO A 24 -3.99 9.00 -2.56
C PRO A 24 -5.27 8.41 -3.18
N SER A 25 -5.28 8.16 -4.49
CA SER A 25 -6.42 7.54 -5.17
C SER A 25 -6.63 6.06 -4.81
N ASP A 26 -5.58 5.34 -4.42
CA ASP A 26 -5.70 3.98 -3.91
C ASP A 26 -6.41 3.98 -2.54
N LEU A 27 -6.07 4.95 -1.67
CA LEU A 27 -6.74 5.15 -0.38
C LEU A 27 -8.20 5.59 -0.54
N GLY A 28 -8.47 6.52 -1.46
CA GLY A 28 -9.84 6.97 -1.73
C GLY A 28 -10.75 5.82 -2.15
N LYS A 29 -10.26 4.92 -3.01
CA LYS A 29 -11.01 3.71 -3.40
C LYS A 29 -11.25 2.77 -2.23
N ALA A 30 -10.25 2.57 -1.37
CA ALA A 30 -10.38 1.70 -0.19
C ALA A 30 -11.41 2.24 0.81
N VAL A 31 -11.43 3.57 1.04
CA VAL A 31 -12.45 4.21 1.90
C VAL A 31 -13.84 4.07 1.29
N CYS A 32 -14.01 4.38 0.00
CA CYS A 32 -15.31 4.21 -0.66
C CYS A 32 -15.78 2.75 -0.64
N TYR A 33 -14.86 1.79 -0.81
CA TYR A 33 -15.18 0.37 -0.66
C TYR A 33 -15.70 0.03 0.74
N LEU A 34 -15.00 0.47 1.79
CA LEU A 34 -15.36 0.19 3.19
C LEU A 34 -16.69 0.82 3.61
N VAL A 35 -16.98 2.04 3.15
CA VAL A 35 -18.22 2.76 3.50
C VAL A 35 -19.47 2.02 3.03
N GLU A 36 -19.37 1.25 1.96
CA GLU A 36 -20.48 0.48 1.38
C GLU A 36 -20.68 -0.90 2.04
N GLN A 37 -19.80 -1.33 2.95
CA GLN A 37 -19.92 -2.67 3.57
C GLN A 37 -20.85 -2.66 4.79
N GLU A 38 -21.95 -3.40 4.72
CA GLU A 38 -22.92 -3.50 5.84
C GLU A 38 -22.59 -4.60 6.86
N ASN A 39 -21.73 -5.56 6.50
CA ASN A 39 -21.44 -6.75 7.31
C ASN A 39 -19.97 -6.86 7.75
N GLU A 40 -19.21 -5.77 7.67
CA GLU A 40 -17.82 -5.69 8.10
C GLU A 40 -17.67 -4.63 9.21
N THR A 41 -17.04 -4.99 10.33
CA THR A 41 -16.76 -4.04 11.42
C THR A 41 -15.49 -4.43 12.18
N GLY A 42 -14.82 -3.43 12.75
CA GLY A 42 -13.60 -3.61 13.55
C GLY A 42 -12.38 -4.13 12.76
N GLN A 43 -12.46 -4.17 11.43
CA GLN A 43 -11.38 -4.64 10.56
C GLN A 43 -10.40 -3.50 10.22
N ALA A 44 -9.14 -3.85 10.00
CA ALA A 44 -8.16 -2.98 9.38
C ALA A 44 -7.92 -3.45 7.94
N LEU A 45 -8.17 -2.59 6.96
CA LEU A 45 -7.90 -2.89 5.55
C LEU A 45 -6.49 -2.45 5.17
N PRO A 46 -5.53 -3.38 4.96
CA PRO A 46 -4.18 -3.01 4.56
C PRO A 46 -4.14 -2.52 3.12
N VAL A 47 -3.75 -1.26 2.93
CA VAL A 47 -3.49 -0.67 1.61
C VAL A 47 -1.97 -0.45 1.46
N SER A 48 -1.20 -1.54 1.49
CA SER A 48 0.27 -1.52 1.55
C SER A 48 0.96 -2.22 0.38
N GLY A 49 0.22 -2.63 -0.66
CA GLY A 49 0.77 -3.38 -1.79
C GLY A 49 1.36 -4.74 -1.40
N GLY A 50 0.89 -5.32 -0.29
CA GLY A 50 1.35 -6.60 0.25
C GLY A 50 2.58 -6.50 1.16
N GLN A 51 3.12 -5.30 1.41
CA GLN A 51 4.33 -5.13 2.23
C GLN A 51 4.17 -5.69 3.65
N GLU A 52 3.00 -5.48 4.27
CA GLU A 52 2.69 -5.99 5.62
C GLU A 52 2.65 -7.53 5.71
N MET A 53 2.53 -8.23 4.57
CA MET A 53 2.50 -9.69 4.53
C MET A 53 3.91 -10.33 4.58
N LEU A 54 4.96 -9.52 4.43
CA LEU A 54 6.36 -9.97 4.40
C LEU A 54 7.05 -9.92 5.77
N ASN A 55 6.29 -9.75 6.86
CA ASN A 55 6.81 -9.70 8.24
C ASN A 55 7.70 -10.90 8.61
#